data_AF-A0A8S3W3Q4-F1
#
_entry.id   AF-A0A8S3W3Q4-F1
#
_cell.length_a   1.000
_cell.length_b   1.000
_cell.length_c   1.000
_cell.angle_alpha   90.00
_cell.angle_beta   90.00
_cell.angle_gamma   90.00
#
_symmetry.space_group_name_H-M   'P 1'
#
loop_
_entity.id
_entity.type
_entity.pdbx_description
1 polymer ?
#
loop_
_entity_poly.entity_id
_entity_poly.type
_entity_poly.pdbx_seq_one_letter_code
_entity_poly.pdbx_strand_id
1 'polypeptide(L)'
;MRLEIEQVIVEFEDYIKLLKLDQSTENVASRLPKLELLKFHGDVLRWQEFWDRFYSSIHVKLIRNVDKLAYLQSCLEGEAKDAVAGLEITNDNYEIALIHFLKDRFGSKAIVVDAHYKELYHMQAKNSSIKESRRKLNEIDRNLRVLQSLGENVIGAYLRKVIIEKFSEDIRMELILKMSKEDESVQCIRKHLEHLINTKMETSHNLVANQYASCSANEIASLSTLLMRQKGRHIKSSTNLKNQRAVQKKGSKRRLVIRRDEHQERKRLAFIFFLADHFNDECKAYNNIKKRRKEKTIKGSLLLMF
;
A
#
# COMPACT_ATOMS: atom_id res chain seq x y z
N MET A 1 -30.79 14.15 69.99
CA MET A 1 -31.13 15.21 69.00
C MET A 1 -29.92 15.91 68.38
N ARG A 2 -29.12 16.72 69.08
CA ARG A 2 -28.05 17.51 68.41
C ARG A 2 -26.93 16.65 67.79
N LEU A 3 -26.55 15.56 68.46
CA LEU A 3 -25.52 14.62 67.98
C LEU A 3 -26.00 13.74 66.81
N GLU A 4 -27.30 13.42 66.75
CA GLU A 4 -27.87 12.62 65.66
C GLU A 4 -27.97 13.42 64.36
N ILE A 5 -28.21 14.74 64.45
CA ILE A 5 -28.25 15.64 63.30
C ILE A 5 -26.86 15.84 62.71
N GLU A 6 -25.83 16.03 63.54
CA GLU A 6 -24.45 16.16 63.07
C GLU A 6 -23.97 14.88 62.36
N GLN A 7 -24.37 13.71 62.86
CA GLN A 7 -24.02 12.42 62.27
C GLN A 7 -24.68 12.23 60.88
N VAL A 8 -25.94 12.60 60.73
CA VAL A 8 -26.65 12.57 59.43
C VAL A 8 -26.05 13.55 58.43
N ILE A 9 -25.60 14.74 58.88
CA ILE A 9 -24.94 15.71 57.99
C ILE A 9 -23.62 15.16 57.46
N VAL A 10 -22.80 14.53 58.31
CA VAL A 10 -21.53 13.92 57.90
C VAL A 10 -21.75 12.79 56.89
N GLU A 11 -22.74 11.93 57.13
CA GLU A 11 -23.10 10.86 56.18
C GLU A 11 -23.58 11.41 54.82
N PHE A 12 -24.31 12.53 54.83
CA PHE A 12 -24.79 13.18 53.61
C PHE A 12 -23.66 13.86 52.83
N GLU A 13 -22.70 14.47 53.52
CA GLU A 13 -21.51 15.07 52.90
C GLU A 13 -20.59 14.01 52.28
N ASP A 14 -20.43 12.86 52.94
CA ASP A 14 -19.66 11.73 52.40
C ASP A 14 -20.35 11.09 51.19
N TYR A 15 -21.69 10.98 51.20
CA TYR A 15 -22.46 10.54 50.04
C TYR A 15 -22.32 11.51 48.86
N ILE A 16 -22.34 12.83 49.11
CA ILE A 16 -22.08 13.85 48.07
C ILE A 16 -20.65 13.77 47.55
N LYS A 17 -19.65 13.48 48.39
CA LYS A 17 -18.26 13.24 47.96
C LYS A 17 -18.14 12.00 47.09
N LEU A 18 -18.81 10.91 47.45
CA LEU A 18 -18.83 9.67 46.66
C LEU A 18 -19.48 9.88 45.29
N LEU A 19 -20.60 10.63 45.22
CA LEU A 19 -21.24 11.00 43.95
C LEU A 19 -20.36 11.89 43.06
N LYS A 20 -19.53 12.77 43.66
CA LYS A 20 -18.58 13.62 42.92
C LYS A 20 -17.34 12.86 42.45
N LEU A 21 -16.95 11.78 43.14
CA LEU A 21 -15.82 10.95 42.77
C LEU A 21 -16.12 10.08 41.54
N ASP A 22 -17.35 9.57 41.43
CA ASP A 22 -17.82 8.75 40.29
C ASP A 22 -17.91 9.54 38.97
N GLN A 23 -18.14 10.86 39.06
CA GLN A 23 -18.12 11.77 37.90
C GLN A 23 -16.69 12.10 37.41
N SER A 24 -15.65 11.74 38.18
CA SER A 24 -14.24 11.97 37.79
C SER A 24 -13.58 10.75 37.11
N THR A 25 -14.27 9.60 37.08
CA THR A 25 -13.80 8.40 36.36
C THR A 25 -14.19 8.36 34.89
N GLU A 26 -14.85 9.38 34.35
CA GLU A 26 -14.89 9.65 32.91
C GLU A 26 -13.67 10.46 32.48
N ASN A 27 -12.48 9.84 32.42
CA ASN A 27 -11.39 10.20 31.51
C ASN A 27 -10.10 9.44 31.88
N VAL A 28 -10.16 8.11 31.93
CA VAL A 28 -9.01 7.33 31.44
C VAL A 28 -9.11 7.27 29.90
N ALA A 29 -9.34 8.42 29.27
CA ALA A 29 -9.03 8.63 27.88
C ALA A 29 -7.50 8.60 27.82
N SER A 30 -6.96 7.41 27.58
CA SER A 30 -5.63 7.21 27.02
C SER A 30 -5.31 8.38 26.10
N ARG A 31 -4.15 9.04 26.30
CA ARG A 31 -3.66 10.16 25.49
C ARG A 31 -3.41 9.72 24.05
N LEU A 32 -4.48 9.40 23.34
CA LEU A 32 -4.51 9.08 21.94
C LEU A 32 -4.46 10.40 21.17
N PRO A 33 -3.78 10.44 20.01
CA PRO A 33 -3.89 11.55 19.09
C PRO A 33 -5.37 11.85 18.83
N LYS A 34 -5.72 13.14 18.73
CA LYS A 34 -7.09 13.54 18.37
C LYS A 34 -7.43 12.92 17.02
N LEU A 35 -8.43 12.06 16.99
CA LEU A 35 -8.97 11.53 15.75
C LEU A 35 -9.66 12.66 15.00
N GLU A 36 -9.19 12.93 13.78
CA GLU A 36 -9.86 13.84 12.86
C GLU A 36 -11.13 13.19 12.31
N LEU A 37 -12.17 13.98 12.16
CA LEU A 37 -13.42 13.52 11.55
C LEU A 37 -13.19 13.27 10.06
N LEU A 38 -13.64 12.12 9.57
CA LEU A 38 -13.59 11.81 8.16
C LEU A 38 -14.48 12.75 7.34
N LYS A 39 -13.97 13.18 6.19
CA LYS A 39 -14.76 13.85 5.17
C LYS A 39 -15.54 12.83 4.35
N PHE A 40 -16.78 13.17 4.00
CA PHE A 40 -17.66 12.33 3.22
C PHE A 40 -18.18 13.07 1.99
N HIS A 41 -17.89 12.50 0.81
CA HIS A 41 -18.21 13.12 -0.48
C HIS A 41 -19.52 12.61 -1.12
N GLY A 42 -20.15 11.58 -0.56
CA GLY A 42 -21.30 10.88 -1.17
C GLY A 42 -21.01 9.49 -1.71
N ASP A 43 -19.80 8.95 -1.50
CA ASP A 43 -19.45 7.60 -1.94
C ASP A 43 -20.16 6.53 -1.10
N VAL A 44 -21.15 5.86 -1.69
CA VAL A 44 -21.94 4.78 -1.07
C VAL A 44 -21.05 3.68 -0.48
N LEU A 45 -19.96 3.31 -1.15
CA LEU A 45 -19.06 2.25 -0.68
C LEU A 45 -18.32 2.63 0.61
N ARG A 46 -18.20 3.93 0.88
CA ARG A 46 -17.54 4.49 2.07
C ARG A 46 -18.53 4.98 3.13
N TRP A 47 -19.83 4.88 2.87
CA TRP A 47 -20.86 5.33 3.81
C TRP A 47 -20.69 4.70 5.18
N GLN A 48 -20.53 3.38 5.24
CA GLN A 48 -20.42 2.65 6.52
C GLN A 48 -19.20 3.12 7.33
N GLU A 49 -18.05 3.28 6.68
CA GLU A 49 -16.83 3.77 7.34
C GLU A 49 -17.01 5.19 7.88
N PHE A 50 -17.63 6.08 7.10
CA PHE A 50 -17.93 7.42 7.55
C PHE A 50 -18.89 7.40 8.75
N TRP A 51 -20.00 6.67 8.63
CA TRP A 51 -21.04 6.61 9.63
C TRP A 51 -20.51 6.04 10.95
N ASP A 52 -19.76 4.93 10.93
CA ASP A 52 -19.22 4.31 12.15
C ASP A 52 -18.32 5.29 12.91
N ARG A 53 -17.45 6.03 12.20
CA ARG A 53 -16.57 7.02 12.81
C ARG A 53 -17.31 8.25 13.29
N PHE A 54 -18.27 8.75 12.53
CA PHE A 54 -19.09 9.89 12.94
C PHE A 54 -19.96 9.53 14.15
N TYR A 55 -20.51 8.31 14.16
CA TYR A 55 -21.34 7.79 15.22
C TYR A 55 -20.59 7.77 16.55
N SER A 56 -19.42 7.11 16.57
CA SER A 56 -18.58 7.00 17.76
C SER A 56 -18.03 8.35 18.23
N SER A 57 -17.77 9.28 17.31
CA SER A 57 -17.08 10.54 17.61
C SER A 57 -18.02 11.66 18.01
N ILE A 58 -19.24 11.71 17.47
CA ILE A 58 -20.16 12.85 17.60
C ILE A 58 -21.58 12.39 17.96
N HIS A 59 -22.14 11.42 17.25
CA HIS A 59 -23.57 11.06 17.41
C HIS A 59 -23.89 10.54 18.82
N VAL A 60 -23.04 9.69 19.39
CA VAL A 60 -23.23 9.09 20.73
C VAL A 60 -23.04 10.12 21.85
N LYS A 61 -22.31 11.21 21.60
CA LYS A 61 -22.04 12.22 22.63
C LYS A 61 -23.31 12.98 23.02
N LEU A 62 -23.43 13.30 24.31
CA LEU A 62 -24.51 14.10 24.88
C LEU A 62 -24.31 15.61 24.63
N ILE A 63 -24.29 16.01 23.36
CA ILE A 63 -24.26 17.41 22.91
C ILE A 63 -25.56 17.76 22.17
N ARG A 64 -25.86 19.06 22.01
CA ARG A 64 -27.10 19.51 21.37
C ARG A 64 -27.15 19.10 19.90
N ASN A 65 -28.34 18.83 19.39
CA ASN A 65 -28.54 18.42 18.00
C ASN A 65 -28.07 19.49 17.00
N VAL A 66 -28.24 20.79 17.31
CA VAL A 66 -27.67 21.91 16.53
C VAL A 66 -26.15 21.75 16.37
N ASP A 67 -25.45 21.44 17.46
CA ASP A 67 -23.99 21.29 17.44
C ASP A 67 -23.60 20.04 16.64
N LYS A 68 -24.33 18.92 16.81
CA LYS A 68 -24.13 17.70 16.00
C LYS A 68 -24.34 17.96 14.51
N LEU A 69 -25.35 18.75 14.15
CA LEU A 69 -25.66 19.12 12.77
C LEU A 69 -24.56 20.01 12.18
N ALA A 70 -24.05 20.98 12.94
CA ALA A 70 -22.92 21.80 12.53
C ALA A 70 -21.67 20.94 12.26
N TYR A 71 -21.35 19.98 13.15
CA TYR A 71 -20.27 19.03 12.92
C TYR A 71 -20.52 18.15 11.70
N LEU A 72 -21.75 17.63 11.54
CA LEU A 72 -22.14 16.83 10.39
C LEU A 72 -21.89 17.60 9.09
N GLN A 73 -22.45 18.80 8.94
CA GLN A 73 -22.25 19.65 7.76
C GLN A 73 -20.78 19.96 7.50
N SER A 74 -19.97 20.14 8.55
CA SER A 74 -18.53 20.37 8.39
C SER A 74 -17.77 19.15 7.82
N CYS A 75 -18.30 17.95 7.97
CA CYS A 75 -17.71 16.71 7.47
C CYS A 75 -18.19 16.35 6.06
N LEU A 76 -19.25 16.98 5.55
CA LEU A 76 -19.81 16.70 4.24
C LEU A 76 -19.16 17.56 3.16
N GLU A 77 -18.86 16.93 2.04
CA GLU A 77 -18.29 17.56 0.84
C GLU A 77 -19.00 17.02 -0.40
N GLY A 78 -18.82 17.68 -1.54
CA GLY A 78 -19.41 17.26 -2.83
C GLY A 78 -20.91 16.97 -2.77
N GLU A 79 -21.31 15.83 -3.35
CA GLU A 79 -22.71 15.42 -3.48
C GLU A 79 -23.41 15.27 -2.12
N ALA A 80 -22.70 14.80 -1.09
CA ALA A 80 -23.27 14.67 0.25
C ALA A 80 -23.56 16.02 0.90
N LYS A 81 -22.73 17.04 0.62
CA LYS A 81 -22.98 18.41 1.09
C LYS A 81 -24.17 19.02 0.35
N ASP A 82 -24.26 18.79 -0.96
CA ASP A 82 -25.38 19.27 -1.77
C ASP A 82 -26.70 18.63 -1.33
N ALA A 83 -26.67 17.36 -0.90
CA ALA A 83 -27.86 16.66 -0.40
C ALA A 83 -28.49 17.32 0.83
N VAL A 84 -27.70 18.00 1.67
CA VAL A 84 -28.19 18.69 2.88
C VAL A 84 -28.25 20.21 2.69
N ALA A 85 -27.99 20.72 1.48
CA ALA A 85 -27.99 22.14 1.21
C ALA A 85 -29.40 22.75 1.41
N GLY A 86 -29.45 23.95 2.00
CA GLY A 86 -30.71 24.63 2.30
C GLY A 86 -31.35 24.24 3.63
N LEU A 87 -30.81 23.24 4.36
CA LEU A 87 -31.23 22.97 5.73
C LEU A 87 -30.62 23.98 6.70
N GLU A 88 -31.48 24.64 7.48
CA GLU A 88 -31.06 25.49 8.59
C GLU A 88 -30.45 24.64 9.71
N ILE A 89 -29.41 25.16 10.37
CA ILE A 89 -28.73 24.47 11.48
C ILE A 89 -29.58 24.62 12.75
N THR A 90 -30.59 23.77 12.89
CA THR A 90 -31.53 23.73 14.04
C THR A 90 -31.52 22.36 14.71
N ASN A 91 -32.08 22.25 15.93
CA ASN A 91 -32.12 20.97 16.64
C ASN A 91 -33.03 19.96 15.91
N ASP A 92 -34.13 20.46 15.36
CA ASP A 92 -35.15 19.65 14.69
C ASP A 92 -34.65 19.09 13.37
N ASN A 93 -33.77 19.82 12.68
CA ASN A 93 -33.24 19.41 11.38
C ASN A 93 -32.12 18.37 11.46
N TYR A 94 -31.57 18.06 12.65
CA TYR A 94 -30.46 17.10 12.76
C TYR A 94 -30.85 15.69 12.29
N GLU A 95 -31.97 15.17 12.81
CA GLU A 95 -32.44 13.84 12.44
C GLU A 95 -32.89 13.79 10.99
N ILE A 96 -33.52 14.87 10.50
CA ILE A 96 -33.95 15.01 9.11
C ILE A 96 -32.74 14.96 8.17
N ALA A 97 -31.70 15.77 8.44
CA ALA A 97 -30.46 15.78 7.68
C ALA A 97 -29.81 14.38 7.63
N LEU A 98 -29.77 13.70 8.78
CA LEU A 98 -29.13 12.41 8.89
C LEU A 98 -29.92 11.28 8.21
N ILE A 99 -31.21 11.16 8.50
CA ILE A 99 -32.05 10.05 8.02
C ILE A 99 -32.42 10.27 6.56
N HIS A 100 -33.09 11.39 6.26
CA HIS A 100 -33.73 11.59 4.96
C HIS A 100 -32.77 11.99 3.85
N PHE A 101 -31.75 12.79 4.17
CA PHE A 101 -30.85 13.31 3.13
C PHE A 101 -29.58 12.48 2.96
N LEU A 102 -29.08 11.86 4.04
CA LEU A 102 -27.85 11.08 3.98
C LEU A 102 -28.12 9.57 3.99
N LYS A 103 -28.77 9.05 5.03
CA LYS A 103 -28.94 7.59 5.19
C LYS A 103 -29.82 7.01 4.09
N ASP A 104 -30.92 7.64 3.72
CA ASP A 104 -31.80 7.12 2.66
C ASP A 104 -31.09 7.09 1.30
N ARG A 105 -30.24 8.09 1.00
CA ARG A 105 -29.54 8.22 -0.28
C ARG A 105 -28.25 7.39 -0.38
N PHE A 106 -27.46 7.33 0.69
CA PHE A 106 -26.13 6.74 0.67
C PHE A 106 -25.99 5.49 1.55
N GLY A 107 -26.86 5.33 2.55
CA GLY A 107 -26.77 4.30 3.57
C GLY A 107 -27.87 3.24 3.55
N SER A 108 -28.83 3.33 2.64
CA SER A 108 -29.86 2.32 2.47
C SER A 108 -29.21 0.99 2.09
N LYS A 109 -29.55 -0.07 2.82
CA LYS A 109 -29.00 -1.42 2.61
C LYS A 109 -29.07 -1.83 1.14
N ALA A 110 -30.19 -1.57 0.46
CA ALA A 110 -30.37 -1.93 -0.94
C ALA A 110 -29.37 -1.20 -1.86
N ILE A 111 -29.13 0.08 -1.61
CA ILE A 111 -28.20 0.90 -2.40
C ILE A 111 -26.75 0.44 -2.17
N VAL A 112 -26.39 0.17 -0.92
CA VAL A 112 -25.05 -0.32 -0.56
C VAL A 112 -24.80 -1.70 -1.19
N VAL A 113 -25.76 -2.61 -1.11
CA VAL A 113 -25.68 -3.95 -1.73
C VAL A 113 -25.50 -3.83 -3.24
N ASP A 114 -26.33 -3.04 -3.91
CA ASP A 114 -26.25 -2.83 -5.37
C ASP A 114 -24.90 -2.21 -5.78
N ALA A 115 -24.39 -1.23 -5.02
CA ALA A 115 -23.09 -0.63 -5.26
C ALA A 115 -21.95 -1.67 -5.18
N HIS A 116 -21.95 -2.54 -4.16
CA HIS A 116 -20.94 -3.60 -4.04
C HIS A 116 -21.05 -4.65 -5.14
N TYR A 117 -22.25 -5.04 -5.57
CA TYR A 117 -22.40 -5.94 -6.72
C TYR A 117 -21.96 -5.29 -8.03
N LYS A 118 -22.25 -4.01 -8.25
CA LYS A 118 -21.75 -3.24 -9.39
C LYS A 118 -20.23 -3.17 -9.40
N GLU A 119 -19.59 -2.92 -8.26
CA GLU A 119 -18.13 -2.93 -8.13
C GLU A 119 -17.55 -4.30 -8.51
N LEU A 120 -18.14 -5.37 -7.97
CA LEU A 120 -17.77 -6.74 -8.32
C LEU A 120 -17.94 -7.02 -9.81
N TYR A 121 -19.00 -6.52 -10.44
CA TYR A 121 -19.29 -6.75 -11.85
C TYR A 121 -18.38 -5.94 -12.78
N HIS A 122 -18.09 -4.68 -12.45
CA HIS A 122 -17.32 -3.77 -13.30
C HIS A 122 -15.81 -3.86 -13.12
N MET A 123 -15.32 -4.57 -12.09
CA MET A 123 -13.91 -4.90 -11.96
C MET A 123 -13.37 -5.53 -13.26
N GLN A 124 -12.42 -4.84 -13.88
CA GLN A 124 -11.83 -5.25 -15.15
C GLN A 124 -10.64 -6.18 -14.92
N ALA A 125 -10.60 -7.28 -15.68
CA ALA A 125 -9.45 -8.17 -15.76
C ALA A 125 -8.34 -7.57 -16.64
N LYS A 126 -7.96 -6.29 -16.43
CA LYS A 126 -6.83 -5.71 -17.15
C LYS A 126 -5.53 -6.03 -16.42
N ASN A 127 -4.60 -6.52 -17.22
CA ASN A 127 -3.25 -7.01 -16.98
C ASN A 127 -3.08 -8.30 -16.14
N SER A 128 -2.15 -9.12 -16.61
CA SER A 128 -1.79 -10.46 -16.14
C SER A 128 -0.79 -10.45 -14.97
N SER A 129 -0.48 -9.27 -14.43
CA SER A 129 0.49 -9.19 -13.33
C SER A 129 -0.06 -9.88 -12.09
N ILE A 130 0.79 -10.67 -11.45
CA ILE A 130 0.45 -11.38 -10.21
C ILE A 130 0.13 -10.37 -9.09
N LYS A 131 0.80 -9.21 -9.07
CA LYS A 131 0.52 -8.13 -8.11
C LYS A 131 -0.88 -7.55 -8.28
N GLU A 132 -1.34 -7.38 -9.52
CA GLU A 132 -2.69 -6.90 -9.78
C GLU A 132 -3.74 -7.95 -9.44
N SER A 133 -3.44 -9.23 -9.69
CA SER A 133 -4.29 -10.34 -9.27
C SER A 133 -4.47 -10.37 -7.75
N ARG A 134 -3.41 -10.10 -6.98
CA ARG A 134 -3.51 -9.97 -5.51
C ARG A 134 -4.38 -8.78 -5.09
N ARG A 135 -4.25 -7.63 -5.77
CA ARG A 135 -5.08 -6.44 -5.50
C ARG A 135 -6.56 -6.74 -5.75
N LYS A 136 -6.88 -7.38 -6.88
CA LYS A 136 -8.25 -7.79 -7.23
C LYS A 136 -8.83 -8.77 -6.22
N LEU A 137 -8.05 -9.77 -5.80
CA LEU A 137 -8.51 -10.71 -4.76
C LEU A 137 -8.86 -9.98 -3.46
N ASN A 138 -8.01 -9.05 -3.02
CA ASN A 138 -8.27 -8.25 -1.81
C ASN A 138 -9.54 -7.39 -1.95
N GLU A 139 -9.81 -6.86 -3.15
CA GLU A 139 -10.98 -6.04 -3.45
C GLU A 139 -12.27 -6.87 -3.47
N ILE A 140 -12.24 -8.03 -4.13
CA ILE A 140 -13.30 -9.05 -4.04
C ILE A 140 -13.57 -9.37 -2.56
N ASP A 141 -12.54 -9.67 -1.78
CA ASP A 141 -12.71 -10.02 -0.36
C ASP A 141 -13.30 -8.90 0.50
N ARG A 142 -13.01 -7.64 0.18
CA ARG A 142 -13.64 -6.49 0.85
C ARG A 142 -15.13 -6.46 0.54
N ASN A 143 -15.49 -6.55 -0.73
CA ASN A 143 -16.89 -6.55 -1.17
C ASN A 143 -17.68 -7.75 -0.61
N LEU A 144 -17.10 -8.96 -0.64
CA LEU A 144 -17.75 -10.15 -0.08
C LEU A 144 -17.99 -10.02 1.43
N ARG A 145 -17.03 -9.46 2.18
CA ARG A 145 -17.20 -9.23 3.63
C ARG A 145 -18.34 -8.26 3.93
N VAL A 146 -18.45 -7.17 3.17
CA VAL A 146 -19.54 -6.20 3.37
C VAL A 146 -20.88 -6.84 3.01
N LEU A 147 -21.00 -7.51 1.87
CA LEU A 147 -22.21 -8.22 1.47
C LEU A 147 -22.65 -9.26 2.52
N GLN A 148 -21.71 -10.05 3.07
CA GLN A 148 -21.98 -10.99 4.16
C GLN A 148 -22.50 -10.29 5.43
N SER A 149 -21.89 -9.16 5.82
CA SER A 149 -22.32 -8.38 6.99
C SER A 149 -23.73 -7.81 6.83
N LEU A 150 -24.15 -7.54 5.58
CA LEU A 150 -25.50 -7.12 5.24
C LEU A 150 -26.47 -8.31 5.12
N GLY A 151 -26.02 -9.55 5.29
CA GLY A 151 -26.86 -10.75 5.23
C GLY A 151 -27.18 -11.20 3.80
N GLU A 152 -26.41 -10.77 2.80
CA GLU A 152 -26.54 -11.26 1.42
C GLU A 152 -26.00 -12.68 1.29
N ASN A 153 -26.62 -13.48 0.42
CA ASN A 153 -26.18 -14.85 0.17
C ASN A 153 -24.99 -14.88 -0.81
N VAL A 154 -23.79 -14.87 -0.24
CA VAL A 154 -22.52 -14.87 -0.98
C VAL A 154 -22.10 -16.28 -1.46
N ILE A 155 -23.01 -17.27 -1.44
CA ILE A 155 -22.72 -18.67 -1.80
C ILE A 155 -23.16 -19.00 -3.25
N GLY A 156 -23.87 -18.07 -3.90
CA GLY A 156 -24.49 -18.28 -5.21
C GLY A 156 -23.52 -18.70 -6.32
N ALA A 157 -23.94 -19.66 -7.16
CA ALA A 157 -23.15 -20.16 -8.29
C ALA A 157 -22.76 -19.08 -9.31
N TYR A 158 -23.61 -18.06 -9.45
CA TYR A 158 -23.33 -16.91 -10.29
C TYR A 158 -22.08 -16.14 -9.81
N LEU A 159 -21.99 -15.89 -8.50
CA LEU A 159 -20.89 -15.14 -7.92
C LEU A 159 -19.54 -15.85 -8.11
N ARG A 160 -19.54 -17.19 -8.10
CA ARG A 160 -18.36 -18.01 -8.44
C ARG A 160 -17.85 -17.72 -9.84
N LYS A 161 -18.74 -17.75 -10.83
CA LYS A 161 -18.40 -17.46 -12.22
C LYS A 161 -17.84 -16.04 -12.36
N VAL A 162 -18.52 -15.05 -11.78
CA VAL A 162 -18.07 -13.65 -11.79
C VAL A 162 -16.66 -13.51 -11.22
N ILE A 163 -16.37 -14.13 -10.06
CA ILE A 163 -15.05 -14.09 -9.42
C ILE A 163 -13.99 -14.72 -10.32
N ILE A 164 -14.24 -15.91 -10.88
CA ILE A 164 -13.29 -16.61 -11.75
C ILE A 164 -12.97 -15.76 -12.98
N GLU A 165 -13.98 -15.13 -13.58
CA GLU A 165 -13.83 -14.25 -14.74
C GLU A 165 -13.02 -12.97 -14.47
N LYS A 166 -12.75 -12.61 -13.22
CA LYS A 166 -11.92 -11.44 -12.88
C LYS A 166 -10.41 -11.68 -12.98
N PHE A 167 -9.99 -12.93 -13.13
CA PHE A 167 -8.59 -13.31 -13.22
C PHE A 167 -8.19 -13.66 -14.65
N SER A 168 -6.88 -13.55 -14.95
CA SER A 168 -6.34 -13.89 -16.28
C SER A 168 -6.48 -15.38 -16.59
N GLU A 169 -6.49 -15.73 -17.88
CA GLU A 169 -6.59 -17.12 -18.35
C GLU A 169 -5.63 -18.06 -17.62
N ASP A 170 -4.37 -17.65 -17.45
CA ASP A 170 -3.34 -18.46 -16.78
C ASP A 170 -3.72 -18.84 -15.35
N ILE A 171 -4.41 -17.94 -14.62
CA ILE A 171 -4.87 -18.20 -13.25
C ILE A 171 -6.15 -19.04 -13.29
N ARG A 172 -7.07 -18.74 -14.23
CA ARG A 172 -8.33 -19.49 -14.37
C ARG A 172 -8.08 -20.95 -14.71
N MET A 173 -7.20 -21.22 -15.67
CA MET A 173 -6.87 -22.58 -16.09
C MET A 173 -6.22 -23.37 -14.96
N GLU A 174 -5.27 -22.77 -14.24
CA GLU A 174 -4.62 -23.44 -13.12
C GLU A 174 -5.57 -23.67 -11.94
N LEU A 175 -6.51 -22.75 -11.72
CA LEU A 175 -7.58 -22.91 -10.75
C LEU A 175 -8.48 -24.09 -11.13
N ILE A 176 -8.96 -24.16 -12.38
CA ILE A 176 -9.80 -25.26 -12.87
C ILE A 176 -9.09 -26.61 -12.75
N LEU A 177 -7.79 -26.68 -13.03
CA LEU A 177 -7.00 -27.91 -12.91
C LEU A 177 -6.83 -28.40 -11.47
N LYS A 178 -6.84 -27.48 -10.49
CA LYS A 178 -6.64 -27.80 -9.06
C LYS A 178 -7.94 -28.00 -8.30
N MET A 179 -9.07 -27.53 -8.81
CA MET A 179 -10.37 -27.68 -8.16
C MET A 179 -11.00 -29.05 -8.41
N SER A 180 -11.45 -29.72 -7.33
CA SER A 180 -12.35 -30.88 -7.43
C SER A 180 -13.79 -30.42 -7.71
N LYS A 181 -14.65 -31.31 -8.24
CA LYS A 181 -16.09 -31.03 -8.46
C LYS A 181 -16.85 -30.72 -7.15
N GLU A 182 -16.30 -31.12 -6.01
CA GLU A 182 -16.89 -30.88 -4.68
C GLU A 182 -16.46 -29.54 -4.05
N ASP A 183 -15.49 -28.83 -4.66
CA ASP A 183 -14.89 -27.59 -4.14
C ASP A 183 -15.52 -26.31 -4.70
N GLU A 184 -16.81 -26.35 -5.05
CA GLU A 184 -17.50 -25.21 -5.67
C GLU A 184 -18.01 -24.17 -4.67
N SER A 185 -17.44 -24.00 -3.48
CA SER A 185 -17.82 -22.87 -2.63
C SER A 185 -17.03 -21.61 -3.00
N VAL A 186 -17.65 -20.42 -2.86
CA VAL A 186 -16.93 -19.13 -3.04
C VAL A 186 -15.70 -19.06 -2.12
N GLN A 187 -15.81 -19.63 -0.92
CA GLN A 187 -14.72 -19.69 0.05
C GLN A 187 -13.59 -20.63 -0.38
N CYS A 188 -13.91 -21.77 -0.99
CA CYS A 188 -12.92 -22.69 -1.57
C CYS A 188 -12.20 -22.00 -2.73
N ILE A 189 -12.93 -21.37 -3.65
CA ILE A 189 -12.34 -20.62 -4.77
C ILE A 189 -11.39 -19.54 -4.26
N ARG A 190 -11.80 -18.77 -3.24
CA ARG A 190 -10.95 -17.76 -2.61
C ARG A 190 -9.65 -18.33 -2.08
N LYS A 191 -9.71 -19.41 -1.28
CA LYS A 191 -8.53 -20.06 -0.70
C LYS A 191 -7.57 -20.55 -1.78
N HIS A 192 -8.09 -21.17 -2.83
CA HIS A 192 -7.27 -21.65 -3.95
C HIS A 192 -6.64 -20.50 -4.72
N LEU A 193 -7.37 -19.42 -5.00
CA LEU A 193 -6.83 -18.21 -5.63
C LEU A 193 -5.73 -17.58 -4.78
N GLU A 194 -5.92 -17.48 -3.47
CA GLU A 194 -4.91 -16.96 -2.55
C GLU A 194 -3.63 -17.80 -2.61
N HIS A 195 -3.76 -19.13 -2.51
CA HIS A 195 -2.63 -20.04 -2.61
C HIS A 195 -1.91 -19.91 -3.96
N LEU A 196 -2.65 -19.92 -5.06
CA LEU A 196 -2.11 -19.76 -6.41
C LEU A 196 -1.33 -18.46 -6.58
N ILE A 197 -1.92 -17.33 -6.19
CA ILE A 197 -1.29 -16.02 -6.30
C ILE A 197 -0.02 -15.97 -5.45
N ASN A 198 -0.04 -16.51 -4.23
CA ASN A 198 1.14 -16.54 -3.36
C ASN A 198 2.26 -17.40 -3.95
N THR A 199 1.96 -18.62 -4.43
CA THR A 199 2.96 -19.48 -5.09
C THR A 199 3.56 -18.83 -6.35
N LYS A 200 2.75 -18.12 -7.14
CA LYS A 200 3.24 -17.38 -8.31
C LYS A 200 4.10 -16.17 -7.93
N MET A 201 3.79 -15.49 -6.83
CA MET A 201 4.64 -14.42 -6.30
C MET A 201 5.98 -14.98 -5.84
N GLU A 202 5.98 -16.07 -5.08
CA GLU A 202 7.20 -16.72 -4.58
C GLU A 202 8.08 -17.24 -5.72
N THR A 203 7.51 -17.91 -6.73
CA THR A 203 8.28 -18.36 -7.90
C THR A 203 8.86 -17.19 -8.67
N SER A 204 8.12 -16.10 -8.85
CA SER A 204 8.63 -14.88 -9.50
C SER A 204 9.80 -14.26 -8.71
N HIS A 205 9.69 -14.20 -7.38
CA HIS A 205 10.78 -13.70 -6.52
C HIS A 205 12.01 -14.61 -6.56
N ASN A 206 11.82 -15.93 -6.54
CA ASN A 206 12.90 -16.92 -6.59
C ASN A 206 13.60 -16.94 -7.95
N LEU A 207 12.87 -16.78 -9.06
CA LEU A 207 13.44 -16.67 -10.40
C LEU A 207 14.34 -15.43 -10.52
N VAL A 208 13.88 -14.30 -10.00
CA VAL A 208 14.65 -13.06 -9.97
C VAL A 208 15.90 -13.20 -9.08
N ALA A 209 15.77 -13.80 -7.89
CA ALA A 209 16.90 -14.08 -7.00
C ALA A 209 17.94 -15.02 -7.63
N ASN A 210 17.50 -16.09 -8.29
CA ASN A 210 18.37 -17.03 -9.00
C ASN A 210 19.02 -16.39 -10.24
N GLN A 211 18.32 -15.50 -10.94
CA GLN A 211 18.88 -14.74 -12.04
C GLN A 211 19.99 -13.79 -11.56
N TYR A 212 19.83 -13.13 -10.40
CA TYR A 212 20.90 -12.33 -9.80
C TYR A 212 22.09 -13.17 -9.37
N ALA A 213 21.85 -14.34 -8.76
CA ALA A 213 22.91 -15.25 -8.35
C ALA A 213 23.73 -15.77 -9.56
N SER A 214 23.06 -16.17 -10.65
CA SER A 214 23.72 -16.62 -11.88
C SER A 214 24.46 -15.49 -12.60
N CYS A 215 23.92 -14.27 -12.61
CA CYS A 215 24.59 -13.12 -13.20
C CYS A 215 25.86 -12.75 -12.43
N SER A 216 25.79 -12.74 -11.10
CA SER A 216 26.96 -12.54 -10.23
C SER A 216 28.03 -13.63 -10.42
N ALA A 217 27.62 -14.91 -10.52
CA ALA A 217 28.54 -16.02 -10.78
C ALA A 217 29.24 -15.88 -12.15
N ASN A 218 28.50 -15.48 -13.19
CA ASN A 218 29.04 -15.26 -14.53
C ASN A 218 30.00 -14.05 -14.59
N GLU A 219 29.72 -12.99 -13.84
CA GLU A 219 30.62 -11.84 -13.69
C GLU A 219 31.93 -12.24 -13.00
N ILE A 220 31.87 -13.03 -11.92
CA ILE A 220 33.05 -13.53 -11.20
C ILE A 220 33.87 -14.46 -12.10
N ALA A 221 33.23 -15.37 -12.84
CA ALA A 221 33.91 -16.27 -13.79
C ALA A 221 34.58 -15.48 -14.92
N SER A 222 33.93 -14.44 -15.42
CA SER A 222 34.47 -13.55 -16.46
C SER A 222 35.69 -12.77 -15.97
N LEU A 223 35.62 -12.20 -14.77
CA LEU A 223 36.74 -11.49 -14.13
C LEU A 223 37.91 -12.43 -13.84
N SER A 224 37.64 -13.64 -13.37
CA SER A 224 38.64 -14.68 -13.12
C SER A 224 39.37 -15.07 -14.41
N THR A 225 38.62 -15.29 -15.49
CA THR A 225 39.19 -15.61 -16.81
C THR A 225 40.03 -14.46 -17.36
N LEU A 226 39.59 -13.21 -17.15
CA LEU A 226 40.30 -12.01 -17.60
C LEU A 226 41.61 -11.79 -16.81
N LEU A 227 41.59 -12.05 -15.50
CA LEU A 227 42.77 -12.04 -14.64
C LEU A 227 43.79 -13.11 -15.05
N MET A 228 43.33 -14.33 -15.37
CA MET A 228 44.21 -15.39 -15.91
C MET A 228 44.85 -14.97 -17.24
N ARG A 229 44.09 -14.30 -18.12
CA ARG A 229 44.57 -13.82 -19.42
C ARG A 229 45.54 -12.64 -19.31
N GLN A 230 45.44 -11.80 -18.27
CA GLN A 230 46.41 -10.73 -17.98
C GLN A 230 47.71 -11.28 -17.38
N LYS A 231 47.65 -12.28 -16.50
CA LYS A 231 48.84 -12.96 -15.96
C LYS A 231 49.63 -13.71 -17.05
N GLY A 232 48.96 -14.27 -18.06
CA GLY A 232 49.60 -14.91 -19.21
C GLY A 232 50.32 -13.96 -20.19
N ARG A 233 50.05 -12.64 -20.14
CA ARG A 233 50.78 -11.65 -20.98
C ARG A 233 52.05 -11.11 -20.34
N HIS A 234 52.25 -11.31 -19.03
CA HIS A 234 53.43 -10.82 -18.31
C HIS A 234 54.60 -11.82 -18.24
N ILE A 235 54.50 -12.99 -18.89
CA ILE A 235 55.55 -14.00 -18.94
C ILE A 235 56.00 -14.24 -20.40
N LYS A 236 56.34 -13.19 -21.14
CA LYS A 236 57.18 -13.27 -22.36
C LYS A 236 57.99 -11.98 -22.55
N SER A 237 58.88 -11.67 -21.61
CA SER A 237 60.03 -10.80 -21.90
C SER A 237 61.10 -10.98 -20.83
N SER A 238 61.94 -12.00 -20.97
CA SER A 238 63.31 -11.96 -20.45
C SER A 238 64.06 -13.18 -20.96
N THR A 239 64.79 -13.01 -22.07
CA THR A 239 66.12 -13.60 -22.33
C THR A 239 66.57 -13.15 -23.72
N ASN A 240 67.35 -12.07 -23.80
CA ASN A 240 68.79 -12.20 -24.05
C ASN A 240 69.44 -10.84 -24.33
N LEU A 241 70.65 -10.74 -23.77
CA LEU A 241 71.53 -9.59 -23.72
C LEU A 241 72.39 -9.52 -25.00
N LYS A 242 72.84 -8.30 -25.32
CA LYS A 242 73.96 -7.90 -26.20
C LYS A 242 73.68 -7.88 -27.71
N ASN A 243 73.58 -6.68 -28.30
CA ASN A 243 74.74 -5.98 -28.86
C ASN A 243 74.37 -4.68 -29.62
N GLN A 244 75.21 -3.67 -29.37
CA GLN A 244 75.72 -2.65 -30.29
C GLN A 244 74.85 -1.46 -30.80
N ARG A 245 75.35 -0.29 -30.34
CA ARG A 245 75.72 0.92 -31.09
C ARG A 245 74.68 2.03 -31.29
N ALA A 246 75.23 3.23 -31.07
CA ALA A 246 74.62 4.53 -30.90
C ALA A 246 74.29 5.21 -32.22
N VAL A 247 73.19 5.98 -32.24
CA VAL A 247 73.09 7.25 -32.97
C VAL A 247 72.13 8.17 -32.21
N GLN A 248 72.65 9.31 -31.72
CA GLN A 248 71.83 10.46 -31.36
C GLN A 248 71.27 11.10 -32.65
N LYS A 249 69.99 11.50 -32.66
CA LYS A 249 69.60 12.79 -33.27
C LYS A 249 68.22 13.27 -32.82
N LYS A 250 68.20 14.59 -32.66
CA LYS A 250 67.17 15.51 -32.17
C LYS A 250 65.91 15.49 -33.05
N GLY A 251 64.76 15.87 -32.47
CA GLY A 251 63.73 16.55 -33.26
C GLY A 251 62.27 16.34 -32.85
N SER A 252 61.71 17.42 -32.29
CA SER A 252 60.37 17.93 -32.60
C SER A 252 59.13 17.23 -32.03
N LYS A 253 58.53 17.93 -31.06
CA LYS A 253 57.13 17.80 -30.65
C LYS A 253 56.22 17.96 -31.88
N ARG A 254 55.46 16.94 -32.25
CA ARG A 254 54.20 17.11 -32.98
C ARG A 254 53.10 16.24 -32.38
N ARG A 255 52.13 16.96 -31.80
CA ARG A 255 50.79 16.52 -31.42
C ARG A 255 50.13 15.91 -32.67
N LEU A 256 49.85 14.61 -32.65
CA LEU A 256 49.02 13.96 -33.65
C LEU A 256 47.65 13.67 -33.03
N VAL A 257 46.69 14.45 -33.54
CA VAL A 257 45.25 14.35 -33.33
C VAL A 257 44.80 13.00 -33.91
N ILE A 258 44.35 12.08 -33.06
CA ILE A 258 43.63 10.89 -33.52
C ILE A 258 42.15 11.28 -33.61
N ARG A 259 41.68 11.37 -34.86
CA ARG A 259 40.28 11.50 -35.24
C ARG A 259 39.49 10.33 -34.64
N ARG A 260 38.33 10.63 -34.05
CA ARG A 260 37.33 9.64 -33.66
C ARG A 260 36.64 9.15 -34.92
N ASP A 261 36.71 7.85 -35.18
CA ASP A 261 35.68 7.17 -35.94
C ASP A 261 35.00 6.14 -35.04
N GLU A 262 33.68 6.23 -35.06
CA GLU A 262 32.70 5.46 -34.31
C GLU A 262 32.58 4.05 -34.88
N HIS A 263 32.69 3.04 -34.02
CA HIS A 263 31.71 1.95 -33.86
C HIS A 263 32.35 0.82 -33.05
N GLN A 264 31.90 0.62 -31.81
CA GLN A 264 31.68 -0.72 -31.25
C GLN A 264 31.06 -0.61 -29.84
N GLU A 265 29.76 -0.93 -29.81
CA GLU A 265 28.98 -1.51 -28.71
C GLU A 265 29.62 -1.46 -27.31
N ARG A 266 29.33 -0.39 -26.57
CA ARG A 266 29.50 -0.41 -25.12
C ARG A 266 28.40 -1.29 -24.52
N LYS A 267 28.75 -2.55 -24.24
CA LYS A 267 27.96 -3.47 -23.42
C LYS A 267 27.42 -2.73 -22.19
N ARG A 268 26.10 -2.58 -22.11
CA ARG A 268 25.38 -2.00 -20.96
C ARG A 268 25.51 -2.97 -19.78
N LEU A 269 26.53 -2.79 -18.96
CA LEU A 269 26.68 -3.51 -17.70
C LEU A 269 25.71 -2.91 -16.67
N ALA A 270 24.71 -3.69 -16.28
CA ALA A 270 23.73 -3.34 -15.26
C ALA A 270 24.37 -3.38 -13.85
N PHE A 271 25.15 -2.36 -13.51
CA PHE A 271 25.68 -2.21 -12.15
C PHE A 271 24.66 -1.45 -11.27
N ILE A 272 23.94 -2.23 -10.43
CA ILE A 272 23.48 -1.95 -9.06
C ILE A 272 22.96 -0.52 -8.83
N PHE A 273 21.64 -0.28 -8.85
CA PHE A 273 20.87 0.66 -7.99
C PHE A 273 19.42 0.76 -8.52
N PHE A 274 18.52 -0.10 -8.03
CA PHE A 274 17.08 0.01 -8.32
C PHE A 274 16.42 0.81 -7.19
N LEU A 275 16.20 2.10 -7.42
CA LEU A 275 15.34 2.96 -6.59
C LEU A 275 14.38 3.63 -7.57
N ALA A 276 13.16 3.10 -7.64
CA ALA A 276 11.99 3.60 -8.38
C ALA A 276 12.17 3.77 -9.90
N ASP A 277 11.75 2.76 -10.66
CA ASP A 277 11.25 2.85 -12.05
C ASP A 277 12.13 3.46 -13.17
N HIS A 278 13.46 3.56 -13.01
CA HIS A 278 14.37 3.96 -14.11
C HIS A 278 15.79 3.41 -13.96
N PHE A 279 16.56 3.37 -15.06
CA PHE A 279 17.95 2.91 -15.06
C PHE A 279 18.93 3.98 -14.53
N ASN A 280 20.14 3.55 -14.15
CA ASN A 280 21.15 4.38 -13.46
C ASN A 280 21.64 5.59 -14.29
N ASP A 281 21.57 5.48 -15.61
CA ASP A 281 21.85 6.48 -16.64
C ASP A 281 20.67 7.43 -16.92
N GLU A 282 19.47 7.07 -16.48
CA GLU A 282 18.23 7.84 -16.66
C GLU A 282 17.84 8.63 -15.39
N CYS A 283 18.64 8.51 -14.32
CA CYS A 283 18.36 9.14 -13.02
C CYS A 283 18.61 10.65 -13.03
N LYS A 284 17.52 11.42 -13.15
CA LYS A 284 17.52 12.89 -13.11
C LYS A 284 17.75 13.48 -11.70
N ALA A 285 17.58 12.69 -10.64
CA ALA A 285 17.69 13.16 -9.26
C ALA A 285 19.14 13.33 -8.78
N TYR A 286 20.09 12.56 -9.34
CA TYR A 286 21.48 12.58 -8.88
C TYR A 286 22.47 12.47 -10.03
N ASN A 287 23.20 13.54 -10.30
CA ASN A 287 24.04 13.67 -11.50
C ASN A 287 25.39 12.92 -11.40
N ASN A 288 25.73 12.34 -10.24
CA ASN A 288 27.02 11.66 -10.02
C ASN A 288 26.95 10.52 -8.99
N ILE A 289 27.61 9.41 -9.30
CA ILE A 289 27.81 8.20 -8.47
C ILE A 289 28.33 8.53 -7.07
N LYS A 290 29.21 9.55 -6.92
CA LYS A 290 29.74 9.97 -5.61
C LYS A 290 28.67 10.54 -4.68
N LYS A 291 27.69 11.29 -5.20
CA LYS A 291 26.56 11.82 -4.40
C LYS A 291 25.62 10.68 -3.96
N ARG A 292 25.36 9.72 -4.85
CA ARG A 292 24.50 8.55 -4.58
C ARG A 292 25.03 7.66 -3.44
N ARG A 293 26.35 7.44 -3.36
CA ARG A 293 26.96 6.63 -2.27
C ARG A 293 26.87 7.27 -0.88
N LYS A 294 26.94 8.61 -0.79
CA LYS A 294 26.81 9.34 0.48
C LYS A 294 25.41 9.27 1.06
N GLU A 295 24.37 9.29 0.22
CA GLU A 295 22.99 9.25 0.69
C GLU A 295 22.54 7.86 1.16
N LYS A 296 23.10 6.80 0.58
CA LYS A 296 22.88 5.41 1.04
C LYS A 296 23.41 5.18 2.46
N THR A 297 24.53 5.82 2.82
CA THR A 297 25.10 5.74 4.17
C THR A 297 24.21 6.47 5.18
N ILE A 298 23.60 7.59 4.79
CA ILE A 298 22.71 8.39 5.65
C ILE A 298 21.36 7.68 5.85
N LYS A 299 20.71 7.18 4.78
CA LYS A 299 19.41 6.50 4.89
C LYS A 299 19.51 5.07 5.45
N GLY A 300 20.60 4.35 5.18
CA GLY A 300 20.83 3.02 5.75
C GLY A 300 21.06 3.05 7.26
N SER A 301 21.59 4.15 7.79
CA SER A 301 21.77 4.33 9.24
C SER A 301 20.48 4.70 9.99
N LEU A 302 19.48 5.26 9.29
CA LEU A 302 18.17 5.61 9.86
C LEU A 302 17.19 4.42 9.90
N LEU A 303 17.40 3.40 9.05
CA LEU A 303 16.54 2.21 9.00
C LEU A 303 16.94 1.13 10.02
N LEU A 304 18.05 1.31 10.75
CA LEU A 304 18.50 0.41 11.83
C LEU A 304 18.17 0.95 13.23
N MET A 305 17.43 2.07 13.32
CA MET A 305 17.00 2.67 14.59
C MET A 305 15.47 2.76 14.77
N PHE A 306 14.68 2.06 13.94
CA PHE A 306 13.26 1.84 14.15
C PHE A 306 12.89 0.39 13.87
#